data_AF-A0A916KLB2-F1
#
_entry.id   AF-A0A916KLB2-F1
#
_cell.length_a   1.000
_cell.length_b   1.000
_cell.length_c   1.000
_cell.angle_alpha   90.00
_cell.angle_beta   90.00
_cell.angle_gamma   90.00
#
_symmetry.space_group_name_H-M   'P 1'
#
loop_
_entity.id
_entity.type
_entity.pdbx_description
1 polymer ?
#
loop_
_entity_poly.entity_id
_entity_poly.type
_entity_poly.pdbx_seq_one_letter_code
_entity_poly.pdbx_strand_id
1 'polypeptide(L)'
;MFTSNILIWATISLLIGLGFARFIQYLKVKAINIKWYEWIIGISGLLLILFCIQNSIAGFAEREPKSAWMFMVIIGLPGLILLGVARSLVTARQKRTPSI
;
A
#
# COMPACT_ATOMS: atom_id res chain seq x y z
N MET A 1 1.43 -29.25 14.08
CA MET A 1 0.80 -27.96 14.44
C MET A 1 1.35 -26.76 13.64
N PHE A 2 1.88 -26.96 12.42
CA PHE A 2 2.41 -25.90 11.53
C PHE A 2 1.56 -25.68 10.26
N THR A 3 0.61 -26.58 9.97
CA THR A 3 -0.08 -26.67 8.69
C THR A 3 -1.14 -25.57 8.49
N SER A 4 -1.80 -25.10 9.55
CA SER A 4 -2.90 -24.12 9.45
C SER A 4 -2.41 -22.72 9.06
N ASN A 5 -1.23 -22.30 9.56
CA ASN A 5 -0.68 -20.98 9.29
C ASN A 5 -0.07 -20.87 7.89
N ILE A 6 0.52 -21.95 7.38
CA ILE A 6 1.18 -21.97 6.06
C ILE A 6 0.19 -21.63 4.95
N LEU A 7 -1.02 -22.21 4.97
CA LEU A 7 -2.05 -21.94 3.96
C LEU A 7 -2.52 -20.48 3.98
N ILE A 8 -2.63 -19.87 5.17
CA ILE A 8 -3.00 -18.46 5.34
C ILE A 8 -1.91 -17.54 4.76
N TRP A 9 -0.66 -17.73 5.17
CA TRP A 9 0.47 -16.92 4.67
C TRP A 9 0.70 -17.09 3.17
N ALA A 10 0.53 -18.31 2.64
CA ALA A 10 0.61 -18.57 1.20
C ALA A 10 -0.50 -17.83 0.44
N THR A 11 -1.73 -17.84 0.96
CA THR A 11 -2.87 -17.15 0.34
C THR A 11 -2.68 -15.64 0.36
N ILE A 12 -2.25 -15.06 1.48
CA ILE A 12 -1.95 -13.61 1.59
C ILE A 12 -0.87 -13.22 0.58
N SER A 13 0.22 -13.97 0.51
CA SER A 13 1.34 -13.69 -0.41
C SER A 13 0.90 -13.80 -1.87
N LEU A 14 0.07 -14.79 -2.21
CA LEU A 14 -0.50 -14.95 -3.55
C LEU A 14 -1.39 -13.76 -3.93
N LEU A 15 -2.29 -13.34 -3.03
CA LEU A 15 -3.16 -12.18 -3.26
C LEU A 15 -2.36 -10.89 -3.47
N ILE A 16 -1.31 -10.67 -2.68
CA ILE A 16 -0.40 -9.52 -2.84
C ILE A 16 0.31 -9.60 -4.19
N GLY A 17 0.85 -10.76 -4.56
CA GLY A 17 1.53 -10.97 -5.84
C GLY A 17 0.62 -10.73 -7.05
N LEU A 18 -0.59 -11.30 -7.03
CA LEU A 18 -1.60 -11.10 -8.07
C LEU A 18 -2.05 -9.63 -8.15
N GLY A 19 -2.26 -8.99 -7.00
CA GLY A 19 -2.60 -7.57 -6.92
C GLY A 19 -1.51 -6.70 -7.53
N PHE A 20 -0.25 -6.96 -7.18
CA PHE A 20 0.89 -6.23 -7.72
C PHE A 20 1.07 -6.47 -9.23
N ALA A 21 0.97 -7.70 -9.70
CA ALA A 21 1.03 -8.02 -11.12
C ALA A 21 -0.06 -7.28 -11.92
N ARG A 22 -1.29 -7.27 -11.40
CA ARG A 22 -2.41 -6.56 -12.02
C ARG A 22 -2.22 -5.04 -11.99
N PHE A 23 -1.62 -4.51 -10.93
CA PHE A 23 -1.23 -3.11 -10.86
C PHE A 23 -0.18 -2.75 -11.92
N ILE A 24 0.89 -3.53 -12.07
CA ILE A 24 1.90 -3.31 -13.12
C ILE A 24 1.29 -3.43 -14.52
N GLN A 25 0.40 -4.40 -14.74
CA GLN A 25 -0.32 -4.53 -16.00
C GLN A 25 -1.19 -3.30 -16.28
N TYR A 26 -1.90 -2.78 -15.29
CA TYR A 26 -2.70 -1.56 -15.41
C TYR A 26 -1.84 -0.35 -15.83
N LEU A 27 -0.65 -0.20 -15.23
CA LEU A 27 0.28 0.86 -15.60
C LEU A 27 0.75 0.73 -17.06
N LYS A 28 1.06 -0.50 -17.50
CA LYS A 28 1.47 -0.78 -18.89
C LYS A 28 0.36 -0.49 -19.90
N VAL A 29 -0.86 -0.98 -19.65
CA VAL A 29 -2.01 -0.80 -20.55
C VAL A 29 -2.36 0.67 -20.74
N LYS A 30 -2.21 1.48 -19.68
CA LYS A 30 -2.45 2.92 -19.73
C LYS A 30 -1.22 3.76 -20.10
N ALA A 31 -0.11 3.13 -20.51
CA ALA A 31 1.15 3.78 -20.81
C ALA A 31 1.61 4.77 -19.71
N ILE A 32 1.34 4.45 -18.44
CA ILE A 32 1.65 5.30 -17.30
C ILE A 32 3.12 5.13 -16.94
N ASN A 33 3.93 6.14 -17.26
CA ASN A 33 5.32 6.20 -16.81
C ASN A 33 5.39 6.80 -15.40
N ILE A 34 5.71 5.99 -14.40
CA ILE A 34 5.92 6.42 -13.00
C ILE A 34 7.38 6.86 -12.83
N LYS A 35 7.59 8.06 -12.29
CA LYS A 35 8.93 8.60 -11.98
C LYS A 35 9.49 8.01 -10.69
N TRP A 36 10.81 8.00 -10.56
CA TRP A 36 11.52 7.41 -9.41
C TRP A 36 11.03 7.94 -8.04
N TYR A 37 10.76 9.25 -7.93
CA TYR A 37 10.28 9.86 -6.68
C TYR A 37 8.85 9.45 -6.34
N GLU A 38 8.00 9.20 -7.35
CA GLU A 38 6.63 8.73 -7.13
C GLU A 38 6.62 7.29 -6.66
N TRP A 39 7.56 6.47 -7.16
CA TRP A 39 7.82 5.14 -6.63
C TRP A 39 8.22 5.19 -5.17
N ILE A 40 9.15 6.07 -4.77
CA ILE A 40 9.57 6.21 -3.37
C ILE A 40 8.38 6.62 -2.51
N ILE A 41 7.67 7.69 -2.87
CA ILE A 41 6.51 8.17 -2.10
C ILE A 41 5.43 7.08 -1.99
N GLY A 42 5.13 6.41 -3.10
CA GLY A 42 4.13 5.34 -3.14
C GLY A 42 4.51 4.13 -2.29
N ILE A 43 5.77 3.67 -2.39
CA ILE A 43 6.27 2.55 -1.59
C ILE A 43 6.32 2.91 -0.10
N SER A 44 6.82 4.10 0.25
CA SER A 44 6.82 4.57 1.63
C SER A 44 5.40 4.64 2.21
N GLY A 45 4.44 5.17 1.45
CA GLY A 45 3.03 5.16 1.85
C GLY A 45 2.50 3.75 2.07
N LEU A 46 2.78 2.83 1.14
CA LEU A 46 2.36 1.42 1.24
C LEU A 46 2.96 0.73 2.48
N LEU A 47 4.26 0.93 2.73
CA LEU A 47 4.95 0.35 3.89
C LEU A 47 4.35 0.86 5.21
N LEU A 48 4.04 2.15 5.31
CA LEU A 48 3.38 2.71 6.50
C LEU A 48 1.99 2.10 6.71
N ILE A 49 1.22 1.88 5.64
CA ILE A 49 -0.10 1.23 5.75
C ILE A 49 0.04 -0.22 6.21
N LEU A 50 0.97 -0.98 5.63
CA LEU A 50 1.21 -2.37 6.05
C LEU A 50 1.68 -2.44 7.50
N PHE A 51 2.60 -1.57 7.90
CA PHE A 51 3.09 -1.46 9.28
C PHE A 51 1.95 -1.09 10.24
N CYS A 52 1.10 -0.14 9.87
CA CYS A 52 -0.10 0.24 10.62
C CYS A 52 -1.05 -0.95 10.81
N ILE A 53 -1.35 -1.70 9.73
CA ILE A 53 -2.27 -2.85 9.79
C ILE A 53 -1.71 -3.92 10.72
N GLN A 54 -0.44 -4.30 10.55
CA GLN A 54 0.21 -5.31 11.38
C GLN A 54 0.17 -4.94 12.87
N ASN A 55 0.54 -3.70 13.21
CA ASN A 55 0.57 -3.25 14.60
C ASN A 55 -0.83 -3.04 15.19
N SER A 56 -1.81 -2.64 14.37
CA SER A 56 -3.20 -2.51 14.83
C SER A 56 -3.78 -3.88 15.17
N ILE A 57 -3.54 -4.90 14.34
CA ILE A 57 -3.98 -6.28 14.60
C ILE A 57 -3.31 -6.80 15.89
N ALA A 58 -2.01 -6.56 16.06
CA ALA A 58 -1.30 -6.95 17.28
C ALA A 58 -1.86 -6.26 18.52
N GLY A 59 -2.07 -4.94 18.48
CA GLY A 59 -2.62 -4.18 19.60
C GLY A 59 -4.03 -4.63 20.01
N PHE A 60 -4.89 -4.98 19.05
CA PHE A 60 -6.20 -5.57 19.37
C PHE A 60 -6.07 -6.98 19.97
N ALA A 61 -5.15 -7.80 19.47
CA ALA A 61 -4.90 -9.14 20.01
C ALA A 61 -4.37 -9.08 21.46
N GLU A 62 -3.57 -8.06 21.79
CA GLU A 62 -3.02 -7.81 23.12
C GLU A 62 -3.98 -7.05 24.07
N ARG A 63 -5.23 -6.80 23.65
CA ARG A 63 -6.23 -6.03 24.42
C ARG A 63 -5.79 -4.60 24.75
N GLU A 64 -4.96 -4.01 23.90
CA GLU A 64 -4.50 -2.62 23.97
C GLU A 64 -5.13 -1.80 22.83
N PRO A 65 -6.47 -1.57 22.85
CA PRO A 65 -7.17 -0.92 21.75
C PRO A 65 -6.68 0.52 21.53
N LYS A 66 -6.21 1.20 22.59
CA LYS A 66 -5.64 2.53 22.48
C LYS A 66 -4.42 2.55 21.56
N SER A 67 -3.52 1.58 21.71
CA SER A 67 -2.34 1.43 20.85
C SER A 67 -2.76 1.20 19.39
N ALA A 68 -3.71 0.29 19.16
CA ALA A 68 -4.21 0.00 17.81
C ALA A 68 -4.80 1.25 17.12
N TRP A 69 -5.63 2.02 17.82
CA TRP A 69 -6.17 3.27 17.29
C TRP A 69 -5.09 4.34 17.03
N MET A 70 -4.07 4.42 17.89
CA MET A 70 -2.96 5.35 17.69
C MET A 70 -2.15 5.01 16.43
N PHE A 71 -1.93 3.72 16.12
CA PHE A 71 -1.29 3.32 14.86
C PHE A 71 -2.10 3.75 13.63
N MET A 72 -3.42 3.59 13.65
CA MET A 72 -4.30 4.02 12.55
C MET A 72 -4.18 5.52 12.25
N VAL A 73 -4.13 6.35 13.29
CA VAL A 73 -4.06 7.80 13.14
C VAL A 73 -2.64 8.27 12.84
N ILE A 74 -1.65 7.87 13.64
CA ILE A 74 -0.29 8.42 13.58
C ILE A 74 0.51 7.84 12.42
N ILE A 75 0.29 6.58 12.07
CA ILE A 75 1.00 5.90 10.98
C ILE A 75 0.10 5.73 9.76
N GLY A 76 -1.14 5.29 9.97
CA GLY A 76 -2.09 5.03 8.88
C GLY A 76 -2.43 6.28 8.08
N LEU A 77 -2.78 7.40 8.73
CA LEU A 77 -3.13 8.63 8.00
C LEU A 77 -1.95 9.17 7.17
N PRO A 78 -0.71 9.31 7.69
CA PRO A 78 0.42 9.70 6.84
C PRO A 78 0.65 8.73 5.67
N GLY A 79 0.48 7.42 5.89
CA GLY A 79 0.56 6.42 4.82
C GLY A 79 -0.47 6.67 3.71
N LEU A 80 -1.73 6.93 4.07
CA LEU A 80 -2.81 7.24 3.13
C LEU A 80 -2.54 8.56 2.37
N ILE A 81 -2.03 9.57 3.08
CA ILE A 81 -1.67 10.86 2.49
C ILE A 81 -0.58 10.66 1.44
N LEU A 82 0.49 9.91 1.75
CA LEU A 82 1.57 9.65 0.78
C LEU A 82 1.06 8.89 -0.45
N LEU A 83 0.19 7.90 -0.28
CA LEU A 83 -0.44 7.20 -1.41
C LEU A 83 -1.31 8.16 -2.26
N GLY A 84 -2.06 9.04 -1.61
CA GLY A 84 -2.84 10.09 -2.26
C GLY A 84 -1.97 11.08 -3.04
N VAL A 85 -0.83 11.48 -2.46
CA VAL A 85 0.16 12.36 -3.10
C VAL A 85 0.78 11.67 -4.31
N ALA A 86 1.26 10.43 -4.17
CA ALA A 86 1.82 9.67 -5.29
C ALA A 86 0.83 9.56 -6.46
N ARG A 87 -0.44 9.23 -6.17
CA ARG A 87 -1.51 9.20 -7.18
C ARG A 87 -1.74 10.57 -7.81
N SER A 88 -1.77 11.63 -7.02
CA SER A 88 -2.02 12.99 -7.49
C SER A 88 -0.91 13.47 -8.41
N LEU A 89 0.37 13.16 -8.09
CA LEU A 89 1.52 13.49 -8.93
C LEU A 89 1.45 12.78 -10.29
N VAL A 90 1.14 11.48 -10.30
CA VAL A 90 1.01 10.70 -11.54
C VAL A 90 -0.12 11.27 -12.40
N THR A 91 -1.30 11.47 -11.82
CA THR A 91 -2.48 11.95 -12.57
C THR A 91 -2.33 13.39 -13.04
N ALA A 92 -1.75 14.28 -12.23
CA ALA A 92 -1.47 15.66 -12.62
C ALA A 92 -0.48 15.72 -13.79
N ARG A 93 0.56 14.87 -13.80
CA ARG A 93 1.49 14.79 -14.94
C ARG A 93 0.78 14.32 -16.20
N GLN A 94 -0.03 13.27 -16.11
CA GLN A 94 -0.74 12.75 -17.28
C GLN A 94 -1.63 13.79 -17.96
N LYS A 95 -2.24 14.69 -17.19
CA LYS A 95 -3.04 15.81 -17.73
C LYS A 95 -2.20 16.89 -18.43
N ARG A 96 -0.93 17.04 -18.05
CA ARG A 96 -0.03 18.08 -18.57
C ARG A 96 0.74 17.67 -19.81
N THR A 97 0.85 16.36 -20.07
CA THR A 97 1.44 15.85 -21.32
C THR A 97 0.30 15.69 -22.33
N PRO A 98 0.16 16.58 -23.33
CA PRO A 98 -0.84 16.39 -24.38
C PRO A 98 -0.55 15.08 -25.11
N SER A 99 -1.59 14.25 -25.30
CA SER A 99 -1.53 13.10 -26.20
C SER A 99 -1.31 13.62 -27.61
N ILE A 100 -0.13 13.36 -28.17
CA ILE A 100 0.17 13.56 -29.59
C ILE A 100 -0.56 12.46 -30.38
#